data_AF-A0A815XCG5-F1
#
_entry.id   AF-A0A815XCG5-F1
#
_cell.length_a   1.000
_cell.length_b   1.000
_cell.length_c   1.000
_cell.angle_alpha   90.00
_cell.angle_beta   90.00
_cell.angle_gamma   90.00
#
_symmetry.space_group_name_H-M   'P 1'
#
loop_
_entity.id
_entity.type
_entity.pdbx_description
1 polymer ?
#
loop_
_entity_poly.entity_id
_entity_poly.type
_entity_poly.pdbx_seq_one_letter_code
_entity_poly.pdbx_strand_id
1 'polypeptide(L)'
;MNIWICILSLSYIQFVDAKAHCQQQYVSVSLPTSELTKLYEIATWFCYKEGTTNFNNKIVHLTIHGLTYDHTYWNFPCESSTYSYTDYVINKSNGNIVVLNFDRIGIGRSSHPPAYDVTIDLNADVVYQLTEKLHNGQFQDTKFDNIILVGHSLGTLISWTTASSDSGYNRFVNGLISTGWLHKNNPIGGMGIISSMYPVQLDPKLRQQNLPLGYLTTNPSWPRQTLFYNMNDADIGIVQQDEQLKETGTLGELRTCEAANNPLVTLKIPKAIPILLVIGQNDQCFCNVTLACDNSLIIQEREQQNFISSTETYVLQQAGHSINLHLNSHDWYQIASDWTQKYFRIKQEL
;
A
#
# COMPACT_ATOMS: atom_id res chain seq x y z
N MET A 1 3.98 25.41 4.31
CA MET A 1 4.60 24.95 3.05
C MET A 1 6.00 24.48 3.40
N ASN A 2 6.14 23.24 3.88
CA ASN A 2 7.46 22.68 4.19
C ASN A 2 8.07 22.22 2.88
N ILE A 3 9.14 22.90 2.46
CA ILE A 3 9.93 22.51 1.31
C ILE A 3 10.71 21.26 1.75
N TRP A 4 10.30 20.10 1.26
CA TRP A 4 11.05 18.85 1.41
C TRP A 4 12.35 18.99 0.62
N ILE A 5 13.48 19.17 1.32
CA ILE A 5 14.79 19.16 0.69
C ILE A 5 15.22 17.70 0.61
N CYS A 6 14.96 17.06 -0.53
CA CYS A 6 15.59 15.79 -0.85
C CYS A 6 17.11 16.03 -0.89
N ILE A 7 17.86 15.32 -0.06
CA ILE A 7 19.33 15.35 -0.13
C ILE A 7 19.71 14.56 -1.40
N LEU A 8 19.88 15.28 -2.51
CA LEU A 8 20.24 14.67 -3.80
C LEU A 8 21.67 14.12 -3.72
N SER A 9 21.83 12.82 -3.99
CA SER A 9 23.13 12.25 -4.33
C SER A 9 23.49 12.63 -5.78
N LEU A 10 24.69 13.16 -5.99
CA LEU A 10 25.17 13.63 -7.29
C LEU A 10 25.74 12.46 -8.10
N SER A 11 24.91 11.70 -8.83
CA SER A 11 25.40 10.94 -9.99
C SER A 11 24.31 10.42 -10.93
N TYR A 12 24.55 10.64 -12.23
CA TYR A 12 23.84 10.20 -13.44
C TYR A 12 22.64 11.03 -13.92
N ILE A 13 22.84 11.68 -15.08
CA ILE A 13 21.78 12.15 -15.96
C ILE A 13 21.10 10.90 -16.54
N GLN A 14 20.11 10.38 -15.83
CA GLN A 14 19.11 9.51 -16.43
C GLN A 14 18.02 10.40 -17.05
N PHE A 15 17.43 9.95 -18.17
CA PHE A 15 16.20 10.54 -18.67
C PHE A 15 15.18 10.48 -17.53
N VAL A 16 14.85 11.64 -16.96
CA VAL A 16 13.85 11.71 -15.89
C VAL A 16 12.52 11.34 -16.54
N ASP A 17 12.02 10.15 -16.23
CA ASP A 17 10.67 9.77 -16.61
C ASP A 17 9.69 10.86 -16.15
N ALA A 18 8.72 11.18 -16.99
CA ALA A 18 7.81 12.28 -16.71
C ALA A 18 7.02 12.01 -15.42
N LYS A 19 7.05 12.93 -14.45
CA LYS A 19 6.23 12.80 -13.23
C LYS A 19 4.75 12.70 -13.58
N ALA A 20 4.02 11.85 -12.87
CA ALA A 20 2.58 11.75 -13.01
C ALA A 20 1.89 13.05 -12.59
N HIS A 21 0.78 13.38 -13.29
CA HIS A 21 -0.14 14.43 -12.86
C HIS A 21 -1.05 13.86 -11.79
N CYS A 22 -1.02 14.42 -10.57
CA CYS A 22 -1.84 13.96 -9.45
C CYS A 22 -2.81 15.04 -8.98
N GLN A 23 -4.10 14.76 -9.09
CA GLN A 23 -5.15 15.66 -8.59
C GLN A 23 -5.59 15.25 -7.20
N GLN A 24 -5.36 16.14 -6.23
CA GLN A 24 -5.82 15.93 -4.87
C GLN A 24 -7.31 16.25 -4.74
N GLN A 25 -8.04 15.38 -4.06
CA GLN A 25 -9.42 15.61 -3.66
C GLN A 25 -9.76 14.90 -2.35
N TYR A 26 -10.79 15.40 -1.67
CA TYR A 26 -11.36 14.77 -0.48
C TYR A 26 -12.63 14.02 -0.86
N VAL A 27 -12.74 12.78 -0.38
CA VAL A 27 -13.86 11.89 -0.66
C VAL A 27 -14.56 11.57 0.66
N SER A 28 -15.83 11.95 0.76
CA SER A 28 -16.65 11.61 1.92
C SER A 28 -17.04 10.13 1.92
N VAL A 29 -16.84 9.47 3.05
CA VAL A 29 -17.24 8.09 3.33
C VAL A 29 -18.09 8.02 4.60
N SER A 30 -18.99 7.06 4.68
CA SER A 30 -19.83 6.82 5.86
C SER A 30 -19.29 5.61 6.61
N LEU A 31 -18.93 5.77 7.88
CA LEU A 31 -18.31 4.70 8.68
C LEU A 31 -19.04 4.49 10.02
N PRO A 32 -19.21 3.23 10.46
CA PRO A 32 -19.76 2.93 11.77
C PRO A 32 -18.68 3.09 12.85
N THR A 33 -18.70 4.21 13.57
CA THR A 33 -17.77 4.48 14.69
C THR A 33 -18.51 4.62 16.01
N SER A 34 -17.76 4.54 17.12
CA SER A 34 -18.32 4.63 18.48
C SER A 34 -18.99 5.98 18.78
N GLU A 35 -18.64 7.03 18.04
CA GLU A 35 -19.18 8.38 18.18
C GLU A 35 -20.43 8.67 17.32
N LEU A 36 -21.14 7.62 16.85
CA LEU A 36 -22.24 7.62 15.85
C LEU A 36 -21.72 7.60 14.40
N THR A 37 -22.52 7.04 13.47
CA THR A 37 -22.24 7.08 12.03
C THR A 37 -22.06 8.53 11.58
N LYS A 38 -20.82 8.90 11.25
CA LYS A 38 -20.43 10.22 10.76
C LYS A 38 -19.91 10.10 9.33
N LEU A 39 -20.01 11.19 8.58
CA LEU A 39 -19.25 11.36 7.35
C LEU A 39 -17.80 11.67 7.74
N TYR A 40 -16.89 10.92 7.15
CA TYR A 40 -15.45 11.11 7.27
C TYR A 40 -14.88 11.49 5.91
N GLU A 41 -13.91 12.40 5.91
CA GLU A 41 -13.19 12.81 4.71
C GLU A 41 -11.93 11.96 4.54
N ILE A 42 -11.75 11.41 3.34
CA ILE A 42 -10.58 10.65 2.92
C ILE A 42 -9.81 11.48 1.90
N ALA A 43 -8.55 11.79 2.18
CA ALA A 43 -7.68 12.47 1.25
C ALA A 43 -7.20 11.49 0.17
N THR A 44 -7.39 11.87 -1.09
CA THR A 44 -7.04 11.04 -2.25
C THR A 44 -6.27 11.84 -3.29
N TRP A 45 -5.47 11.15 -4.10
CA TRP A 45 -4.71 11.68 -5.22
C TRP A 45 -4.93 10.78 -6.44
N PHE A 46 -5.73 11.27 -7.38
CA PHE A 46 -5.94 10.59 -8.65
C PHE A 46 -4.83 10.97 -9.62
N CYS A 47 -3.93 10.02 -9.88
CA CYS A 47 -2.69 10.20 -10.63
C CYS A 47 -2.76 9.55 -12.01
N TYR A 48 -2.35 10.29 -13.04
CA TYR A 48 -2.38 9.85 -14.43
C TYR A 48 -1.30 10.54 -15.27
N LYS A 49 -1.11 10.08 -16.50
CA LYS A 49 -0.12 10.66 -17.43
C LYS A 49 -0.56 12.06 -17.86
N GLU A 50 0.33 13.05 -17.74
CA GLU A 50 0.07 14.44 -18.16
C GLU A 50 -0.50 14.49 -19.59
N GLY A 51 -1.50 15.36 -19.80
CA GLY A 51 -2.24 15.47 -21.07
C GLY A 51 -3.31 14.39 -21.32
N THR A 52 -3.53 13.44 -20.40
CA THR A 52 -4.67 12.51 -20.51
C THR A 52 -5.99 13.26 -20.33
N THR A 53 -6.88 13.13 -21.31
CA THR A 53 -8.24 13.73 -21.30
C THR A 53 -9.36 12.71 -21.40
N ASN A 54 -9.03 11.44 -21.64
CA ASN A 54 -9.98 10.33 -21.74
C ASN A 54 -9.53 9.17 -20.84
N PHE A 55 -10.38 8.83 -19.88
CA PHE A 55 -10.11 7.78 -18.88
C PHE A 55 -10.88 6.48 -19.15
N ASN A 56 -11.63 6.39 -20.26
CA ASN A 56 -12.34 5.18 -20.63
C ASN A 56 -11.38 4.00 -20.79
N ASN A 57 -11.80 2.83 -20.30
CA ASN A 57 -11.05 1.57 -20.36
C ASN A 57 -9.68 1.59 -19.64
N LYS A 58 -9.37 2.62 -18.84
CA LYS A 58 -8.16 2.63 -18.01
C LYS A 58 -8.30 1.66 -16.85
N ILE A 59 -7.15 1.15 -16.39
CA ILE A 59 -7.06 0.26 -15.23
C ILE A 59 -6.67 1.11 -14.02
N VAL A 60 -7.41 0.99 -12.92
CA VAL A 60 -7.11 1.71 -11.69
C VAL A 60 -6.30 0.80 -10.76
N HIS A 61 -5.13 1.28 -10.36
CA HIS A 61 -4.42 0.78 -9.18
C HIS A 61 -4.83 1.62 -7.99
N LEU A 62 -5.68 1.08 -7.11
CA LEU A 62 -6.02 1.70 -5.82
C LEU A 62 -4.98 1.23 -4.80
N THR A 63 -4.08 2.13 -4.42
CA THR A 63 -2.93 1.79 -3.59
C THR A 63 -3.26 1.97 -2.10
N ILE A 64 -2.90 1.00 -1.27
CA ILE A 64 -3.23 0.95 0.15
C ILE A 64 -1.92 0.78 0.92
N HIS A 65 -1.49 1.85 1.58
CA HIS A 65 -0.23 1.88 2.31
C HIS A 65 -0.28 1.09 3.63
N GLY A 66 0.90 0.76 4.15
CA GLY A 66 1.10 0.04 5.40
C GLY A 66 0.95 0.89 6.66
N LEU A 67 1.12 0.25 7.81
CA LEU A 67 1.15 0.89 9.12
C LEU A 67 2.29 1.91 9.17
N THR A 68 2.07 3.11 9.73
CA THR A 68 3.07 4.20 9.86
C THR A 68 3.57 4.81 8.54
N TYR A 69 2.88 4.51 7.44
CA TYR A 69 3.07 5.13 6.13
C TYR A 69 1.80 5.90 5.74
N ASP A 70 1.87 6.70 4.70
CA ASP A 70 0.73 7.36 4.04
C ASP A 70 0.81 7.18 2.50
N HIS A 71 0.06 7.97 1.72
CA HIS A 71 0.12 7.94 0.26
C HIS A 71 1.53 8.11 -0.33
N THR A 72 2.45 8.77 0.39
CA THR A 72 3.81 9.02 -0.10
C THR A 72 4.65 7.76 -0.23
N TYR A 73 4.27 6.64 0.42
CA TYR A 73 4.92 5.34 0.17
C TYR A 73 4.78 4.86 -1.29
N TRP A 74 3.64 5.18 -1.91
CA TRP A 74 3.33 4.78 -3.29
C TRP A 74 3.78 5.82 -4.32
N ASN A 75 3.98 7.06 -3.87
CA ASN A 75 4.48 8.16 -4.70
C ASN A 75 5.58 8.92 -3.95
N PHE A 76 6.71 8.24 -3.75
CA PHE A 76 7.79 8.77 -2.92
C PHE A 76 8.34 10.08 -3.52
N PRO A 77 8.44 11.16 -2.73
CA PRO A 77 8.70 12.50 -3.27
C PRO A 77 10.16 12.71 -3.71
N CYS A 78 11.09 11.92 -3.18
CA CYS A 78 12.52 12.00 -3.47
C CYS A 78 12.95 10.92 -4.45
N GLU A 79 13.80 11.29 -5.41
CA GLU A 79 14.30 10.36 -6.46
C GLU A 79 13.14 9.53 -7.06
N SER A 80 12.06 10.22 -7.45
CA SER A 80 10.80 9.56 -7.84
C SER A 80 10.96 8.66 -9.06
N SER A 81 11.98 8.92 -9.89
CA SER A 81 12.38 8.03 -10.99
C SER A 81 12.83 6.66 -10.53
N THR A 82 13.10 6.44 -9.24
CA THR A 82 13.47 5.15 -8.64
C THR A 82 12.37 4.67 -7.69
N TYR A 83 11.89 5.55 -6.80
CA TYR A 83 11.09 5.13 -5.64
C TYR A 83 9.59 5.40 -5.77
N SER A 84 9.10 5.99 -6.86
CA SER A 84 7.67 6.19 -7.09
C SER A 84 7.07 5.07 -7.93
N TYR A 85 6.38 4.13 -7.27
CA TYR A 85 5.53 3.14 -7.94
C TYR A 85 4.52 3.82 -8.87
N THR A 86 3.93 4.92 -8.40
CA THR A 86 2.93 5.71 -9.13
C THR A 86 3.47 6.22 -10.46
N ASP A 87 4.62 6.91 -10.45
CA ASP A 87 5.24 7.42 -11.67
C ASP A 87 5.60 6.24 -12.60
N TYR A 88 6.18 5.18 -12.04
CA TYR A 88 6.63 4.02 -12.81
C TYR A 88 5.49 3.35 -13.59
N VAL A 89 4.41 2.94 -12.91
CA VAL A 89 3.34 2.16 -13.58
C VAL A 89 2.54 2.99 -14.59
N ILE A 90 2.38 4.29 -14.33
CA ILE A 90 1.75 5.22 -15.28
C ILE A 90 2.61 5.35 -16.54
N ASN A 91 3.92 5.57 -16.38
CA ASN A 91 4.82 5.73 -17.52
C ASN A 91 5.01 4.42 -18.29
N LYS A 92 5.25 3.31 -17.60
CA LYS A 92 5.47 1.99 -18.20
C LYS A 92 4.26 1.51 -19.00
N SER A 93 3.05 1.81 -18.53
CA SER A 93 1.81 1.47 -19.22
C SER A 93 1.40 2.48 -20.30
N ASN A 94 2.22 3.50 -20.56
CA ASN A 94 1.89 4.63 -21.45
C ASN A 94 0.56 5.32 -21.07
N GLY A 95 0.29 5.43 -19.76
CA GLY A 95 -0.93 6.01 -19.21
C GLY A 95 -2.16 5.13 -19.32
N ASN A 96 -2.03 3.81 -19.56
CA ASN A 96 -3.15 2.86 -19.52
C ASN A 96 -3.54 2.46 -18.10
N ILE A 97 -2.58 2.50 -17.18
CA ILE A 97 -2.80 2.41 -15.75
C ILE A 97 -2.88 3.84 -15.20
N VAL A 98 -3.91 4.09 -14.39
CA VAL A 98 -4.03 5.26 -13.53
C VAL A 98 -3.97 4.79 -12.08
N VAL A 99 -3.51 5.66 -11.18
CA VAL A 99 -3.29 5.30 -9.78
C VAL A 99 -4.14 6.18 -8.89
N LEU A 100 -4.90 5.58 -7.99
CA LEU A 100 -5.56 6.31 -6.91
C LEU A 100 -4.79 6.04 -5.63
N ASN A 101 -3.95 7.00 -5.23
CA ASN A 101 -3.34 6.99 -3.91
C ASN A 101 -4.29 7.63 -2.90
N PHE A 102 -4.29 7.16 -1.66
CA PHE A 102 -5.07 7.81 -0.59
C PHE A 102 -4.37 7.66 0.75
N ASP A 103 -4.70 8.57 1.66
CA ASP A 103 -4.38 8.42 3.07
C ASP A 103 -5.51 7.65 3.74
N ARG A 104 -5.19 6.55 4.40
CA ARG A 104 -6.17 5.76 5.13
C ARG A 104 -6.87 6.56 6.25
N ILE A 105 -8.04 6.09 6.68
CA ILE A 105 -8.73 6.69 7.82
C ILE A 105 -7.82 6.66 9.05
N GLY A 106 -7.67 7.79 9.72
CA GLY A 106 -6.76 7.98 10.85
C GLY A 106 -5.34 8.39 10.47
N ILE A 107 -5.01 8.55 9.20
CA ILE A 107 -3.64 8.74 8.74
C ILE A 107 -3.53 10.00 7.88
N GLY A 108 -2.38 10.69 7.95
CA GLY A 108 -2.01 11.77 7.04
C GLY A 108 -3.06 12.89 6.99
N ARG A 109 -3.63 13.13 5.81
CA ARG A 109 -4.62 14.20 5.59
C ARG A 109 -6.06 13.76 5.74
N SER A 110 -6.31 12.48 5.98
CA SER A 110 -7.67 11.95 6.18
C SER A 110 -8.19 12.29 7.58
N SER A 111 -9.46 11.99 7.83
CA SER A 111 -10.08 12.21 9.14
C SER A 111 -9.47 11.30 10.21
N HIS A 112 -9.42 11.75 11.47
CA HIS A 112 -8.81 11.03 12.59
C HIS A 112 -9.85 10.71 13.69
N PRO A 113 -10.65 9.64 13.55
CA PRO A 113 -11.60 9.20 14.58
C PRO A 113 -10.89 8.64 15.81
N PRO A 114 -11.60 8.22 16.88
CA PRO A 114 -10.98 7.52 17.99
C PRO A 114 -10.16 6.31 17.53
N ALA A 115 -8.93 6.18 18.03
CA ALA A 115 -7.97 5.19 17.53
C ALA A 115 -8.44 3.72 17.67
N TYR A 116 -9.34 3.44 18.61
CA TYR A 116 -9.90 2.09 18.80
C TYR A 116 -10.90 1.68 17.70
N ASP A 117 -11.52 2.67 17.04
CA ASP A 117 -12.48 2.45 15.96
C ASP A 117 -11.76 2.20 14.62
N VAL A 118 -10.56 2.77 14.44
CA VAL A 118 -9.73 2.53 13.26
C VAL A 118 -9.20 1.10 13.30
N THR A 119 -9.89 0.17 12.63
CA THR A 119 -9.52 -1.25 12.52
C THR A 119 -9.17 -1.63 11.09
N ILE A 120 -8.70 -2.86 10.88
CA ILE A 120 -8.56 -3.42 9.51
C ILE A 120 -9.92 -3.41 8.79
N ASP A 121 -10.99 -3.81 9.46
CA ASP A 121 -12.34 -3.83 8.90
C ASP A 121 -12.84 -2.42 8.54
N LEU A 122 -12.62 -1.42 9.41
CA LEU A 122 -13.01 -0.04 9.13
C LEU A 122 -12.25 0.53 7.92
N ASN A 123 -10.95 0.20 7.80
CA ASN A 123 -10.18 0.55 6.61
C ASN A 123 -10.70 -0.17 5.36
N ALA A 124 -11.14 -1.44 5.47
CA ALA A 124 -11.74 -2.17 4.36
C ALA A 124 -13.08 -1.54 3.92
N ASP A 125 -13.90 -1.03 4.85
CA ASP A 125 -15.12 -0.26 4.54
C ASP A 125 -14.80 1.01 3.73
N VAL A 126 -13.69 1.69 4.05
CA VAL A 126 -13.21 2.85 3.28
C VAL A 126 -12.81 2.42 1.88
N VAL A 127 -11.98 1.38 1.75
CA VAL A 127 -11.52 0.88 0.44
C VAL A 127 -12.71 0.46 -0.42
N TYR A 128 -13.70 -0.24 0.15
CA TYR A 128 -14.93 -0.59 -0.56
C TYR A 128 -15.67 0.64 -1.09
N GLN A 129 -15.85 1.68 -0.26
CA GLN A 129 -16.51 2.90 -0.72
C GLN A 129 -15.70 3.61 -1.82
N LEU A 130 -14.37 3.59 -1.76
CA LEU A 130 -13.53 4.13 -2.84
C LEU A 130 -13.68 3.34 -4.14
N THR A 131 -13.72 2.00 -4.09
CA THR A 131 -13.93 1.17 -5.30
C THR A 131 -15.32 1.36 -5.88
N GLU A 132 -16.36 1.46 -5.04
CA GLU A 132 -17.72 1.77 -5.47
C GLU A 132 -17.80 3.14 -6.16
N LYS A 133 -17.14 4.15 -5.61
CA LYS A 133 -17.10 5.50 -6.20
C LYS A 133 -16.36 5.55 -7.53
N LEU A 134 -15.25 4.82 -7.66
CA LEU A 134 -14.55 4.62 -8.95
C LEU A 134 -15.48 3.95 -9.97
N HIS A 135 -16.15 2.86 -9.58
CA HIS A 135 -17.07 2.15 -10.46
C HIS A 135 -18.27 3.01 -10.90
N ASN A 136 -18.78 3.85 -10.01
CA ASN A 136 -19.91 4.73 -10.27
C ASN A 136 -19.56 6.04 -10.99
N GLY A 137 -18.30 6.28 -11.31
CA GLY A 137 -17.87 7.44 -12.09
C GLY A 137 -17.68 8.72 -11.28
N GLN A 138 -17.40 8.62 -9.99
CA GLN A 138 -17.15 9.79 -9.12
C GLN A 138 -15.69 10.30 -9.20
N PHE A 139 -14.86 9.70 -10.05
CA PHE A 139 -13.50 10.16 -10.34
C PHE A 139 -13.41 10.47 -11.85
N GLN A 140 -13.04 11.69 -12.20
CA GLN A 140 -12.93 12.15 -13.60
C GLN A 140 -14.19 11.91 -14.44
N ASP A 141 -15.37 11.90 -13.82
CA ASP A 141 -16.66 11.59 -14.45
C ASP A 141 -16.64 10.29 -15.29
N THR A 142 -15.81 9.32 -14.90
CA THR A 142 -15.52 8.09 -15.68
C THR A 142 -15.69 6.85 -14.82
N LYS A 143 -16.46 5.88 -15.33
CA LYS A 143 -16.62 4.57 -14.68
C LYS A 143 -15.41 3.68 -14.93
N PHE A 144 -14.89 3.07 -13.87
CA PHE A 144 -13.79 2.11 -13.95
C PHE A 144 -14.28 0.70 -13.65
N ASP A 145 -14.10 -0.20 -14.61
CA ASP A 145 -14.48 -1.62 -14.48
C ASP A 145 -13.30 -2.52 -14.09
N ASN A 146 -12.07 -2.00 -14.15
CA ASN A 146 -10.85 -2.72 -13.81
C ASN A 146 -10.16 -1.99 -12.65
N ILE A 147 -10.50 -2.38 -11.42
CA ILE A 147 -9.94 -1.83 -10.20
C ILE A 147 -9.12 -2.91 -9.50
N ILE A 148 -7.84 -2.64 -9.32
CA ILE A 148 -6.86 -3.53 -8.69
C ILE A 148 -6.48 -2.90 -7.36
N LEU A 149 -6.63 -3.65 -6.26
CA LEU A 149 -6.13 -3.22 -4.95
C LEU A 149 -4.64 -3.55 -4.86
N VAL A 150 -3.81 -2.53 -4.63
CA VAL A 150 -2.36 -2.66 -4.51
C VAL A 150 -1.98 -2.38 -3.06
N GLY A 151 -1.84 -3.43 -2.25
CA GLY A 151 -1.59 -3.33 -0.82
C GLY A 151 -0.10 -3.46 -0.46
N HIS A 152 0.33 -2.75 0.58
CA HIS A 152 1.63 -2.95 1.20
C HIS A 152 1.52 -3.20 2.69
N SER A 153 2.20 -4.24 3.19
CA SER A 153 2.24 -4.58 4.61
C SER A 153 0.81 -4.71 5.17
N LEU A 154 0.45 -3.99 6.23
CA LEU A 154 -0.91 -3.97 6.78
C LEU A 154 -1.98 -3.54 5.74
N GLY A 155 -1.61 -2.77 4.71
CA GLY A 155 -2.46 -2.47 3.55
C GLY A 155 -2.83 -3.71 2.73
N THR A 156 -1.96 -4.73 2.68
CA THR A 156 -2.29 -6.03 2.07
C THR A 156 -3.38 -6.76 2.84
N LEU A 157 -3.36 -6.75 4.18
CA LEU A 157 -4.45 -7.31 4.98
C LEU A 157 -5.78 -6.60 4.74
N ILE A 158 -5.75 -5.27 4.59
CA ILE A 158 -6.94 -4.48 4.24
C ILE A 158 -7.46 -4.88 2.85
N SER A 159 -6.57 -5.04 1.86
CA SER A 159 -6.94 -5.52 0.53
C SER A 159 -7.60 -6.89 0.57
N TRP A 160 -7.04 -7.84 1.31
CA TRP A 160 -7.60 -9.19 1.47
C TRP A 160 -8.96 -9.14 2.17
N THR A 161 -9.07 -8.38 3.26
CA THR A 161 -10.32 -8.21 4.01
C THR A 161 -11.40 -7.63 3.09
N THR A 162 -11.09 -6.59 2.31
CA THR A 162 -12.00 -5.97 1.34
C THR A 162 -12.47 -6.99 0.29
N ALA A 163 -11.54 -7.74 -0.32
CA ALA A 163 -11.86 -8.71 -1.37
C ALA A 163 -12.54 -9.99 -0.88
N SER A 164 -12.44 -10.29 0.42
CA SER A 164 -13.04 -11.46 1.07
C SER A 164 -14.46 -11.24 1.61
N SER A 165 -14.95 -10.00 1.62
CA SER A 165 -16.19 -9.64 2.32
C SER A 165 -17.44 -10.13 1.58
N ASP A 166 -18.26 -10.88 2.31
CA ASP A 166 -19.54 -11.45 1.86
C ASP A 166 -20.64 -10.37 1.72
N SER A 167 -20.43 -9.15 2.26
CA SER A 167 -21.34 -8.00 2.09
C SER A 167 -21.36 -7.43 0.67
N GLY A 168 -20.59 -8.05 -0.24
CA GLY A 168 -20.46 -7.68 -1.64
C GLY A 168 -19.45 -6.56 -1.88
N TYR A 169 -18.49 -6.38 -0.96
CA TYR A 169 -17.39 -5.42 -1.16
C TYR A 169 -16.45 -5.82 -2.29
N ASN A 170 -16.39 -7.12 -2.57
CA ASN A 170 -15.63 -7.69 -3.68
C ASN A 170 -16.22 -7.38 -5.07
N ARG A 171 -17.43 -6.82 -5.17
CA ARG A 171 -18.13 -6.58 -6.45
C ARG A 171 -17.36 -5.67 -7.41
N PHE A 172 -16.54 -4.77 -6.87
CA PHE A 172 -15.77 -3.79 -7.63
C PHE A 172 -14.26 -4.03 -7.55
N VAL A 173 -13.83 -5.21 -7.10
CA VAL A 173 -12.41 -5.58 -7.03
C VAL A 173 -12.13 -6.66 -8.06
N ASN A 174 -11.22 -6.35 -8.98
CA ASN A 174 -10.93 -7.23 -10.12
C ASN A 174 -9.61 -7.97 -9.97
N GLY A 175 -8.68 -7.48 -9.17
CA GLY A 175 -7.37 -8.09 -8.94
C GLY A 175 -6.71 -7.59 -7.66
N LEU A 176 -5.74 -8.35 -7.16
CA LEU A 176 -4.97 -8.02 -5.97
C LEU A 176 -3.47 -8.06 -6.26
N ILE A 177 -2.77 -6.97 -5.98
CA ILE A 177 -1.31 -6.94 -5.88
C ILE A 177 -0.98 -6.73 -4.41
N SER A 178 -0.46 -7.78 -3.78
CA SER A 178 -0.29 -7.91 -2.34
C SER A 178 1.19 -7.93 -2.03
N THR A 179 1.70 -6.89 -1.37
CA THR A 179 3.12 -6.72 -1.13
C THR A 179 3.46 -6.73 0.36
N GLY A 180 4.63 -7.22 0.73
CA GLY A 180 5.15 -7.13 2.10
C GLY A 180 4.33 -7.89 3.14
N TRP A 181 3.63 -8.97 2.76
CA TRP A 181 2.85 -9.77 3.71
C TRP A 181 2.72 -11.23 3.28
N LEU A 182 2.88 -12.14 4.24
CA LEU A 182 2.67 -13.59 4.11
C LEU A 182 1.91 -14.11 5.34
N HIS A 183 1.18 -15.23 5.23
CA HIS A 183 0.36 -15.71 6.36
C HIS A 183 1.18 -16.13 7.58
N LYS A 184 2.38 -16.69 7.36
CA LYS A 184 3.34 -17.02 8.43
C LYS A 184 4.39 -15.93 8.54
N ASN A 185 4.44 -15.28 9.71
CA ASN A 185 5.41 -14.25 10.03
C ASN A 185 6.63 -14.80 10.79
N ASN A 186 7.74 -14.07 10.73
CA ASN A 186 8.88 -14.25 11.61
C ASN A 186 8.55 -13.66 13.00
N PRO A 187 8.47 -14.47 14.07
CA PRO A 187 8.05 -13.98 15.39
C PRO A 187 8.95 -12.88 15.96
N ILE A 188 10.26 -12.94 15.68
CA ILE A 188 11.22 -11.92 16.14
C ILE A 188 10.97 -10.59 15.41
N GLY A 189 10.77 -10.63 14.10
CA GLY A 189 10.44 -9.43 13.32
C GLY A 189 9.12 -8.81 13.76
N GLY A 190 8.07 -9.63 13.92
CA GLY A 190 6.77 -9.17 14.44
C GLY A 190 6.87 -8.53 15.83
N MET A 191 7.65 -9.13 16.75
CA MET A 191 7.92 -8.54 18.06
C MET A 191 8.69 -7.22 17.95
N GLY A 192 9.63 -7.11 17.01
CA GLY A 192 10.35 -5.87 16.70
C GLY A 192 9.41 -4.74 16.31
N ILE A 193 8.45 -5.00 15.41
CA ILE A 193 7.43 -4.01 15.03
C ILE A 193 6.60 -3.58 16.23
N ILE A 194 6.04 -4.53 17.00
CA ILE A 194 5.22 -4.22 18.18
C ILE A 194 6.01 -3.40 19.21
N SER A 195 7.26 -3.80 19.46
CA SER A 195 8.14 -3.12 20.44
C SER A 195 8.62 -1.75 19.96
N SER A 196 8.60 -1.50 18.65
CA SER A 196 8.89 -0.19 18.07
C SER A 196 7.72 0.78 18.13
N MET A 197 6.51 0.32 18.46
CA MET A 197 5.33 1.20 18.50
C MET A 197 5.43 2.20 19.65
N TYR A 198 5.17 3.45 19.32
CA TYR A 198 5.39 4.60 20.19
C TYR A 198 4.20 5.54 20.15
N PRO A 199 3.68 6.01 21.30
CA PRO A 199 2.55 6.94 21.32
C PRO A 199 2.87 8.23 20.55
N VAL A 200 1.96 8.64 19.66
CA VAL A 200 2.12 9.87 18.86
C VAL A 200 2.31 11.10 19.75
N GLN A 201 1.68 11.13 20.93
CA GLN A 201 1.80 12.23 21.89
C GLN A 201 3.24 12.45 22.38
N LEU A 202 4.10 11.44 22.28
CA LEU A 202 5.50 11.50 22.70
C LEU A 202 6.47 11.68 21.52
N ASP A 203 5.99 11.54 20.28
CA ASP A 203 6.82 11.67 19.08
C ASP A 203 7.07 13.15 18.74
N PRO A 204 8.32 13.60 18.55
CA PRO A 204 8.63 15.01 18.33
C PRO A 204 8.03 15.58 17.04
N LYS A 205 7.84 14.75 16.00
CA LYS A 205 7.26 15.14 14.71
C LYS A 205 5.73 15.19 14.80
N LEU A 206 5.12 14.14 15.34
CA LEU A 206 3.67 13.94 15.23
C LEU A 206 2.86 14.48 16.42
N ARG A 207 3.49 14.73 17.59
CA ARG A 207 2.76 15.22 18.79
C ARG A 207 1.98 16.51 18.59
N GLN A 208 2.39 17.35 17.63
CA GLN A 208 1.73 18.63 17.34
C GLN A 208 0.38 18.47 16.63
N GLN A 209 0.08 17.28 16.10
CA GLN A 209 -1.19 16.99 15.44
C GLN A 209 -2.37 16.85 16.42
N ASN A 210 -2.12 16.76 17.74
CA ASN A 210 -3.14 16.63 18.79
C ASN A 210 -4.13 15.49 18.54
N LEU A 211 -3.64 14.35 18.03
CA LEU A 211 -4.46 13.19 17.75
C LEU A 211 -5.00 12.53 19.03
N PRO A 212 -6.15 11.82 18.95
CA PRO A 212 -6.68 11.02 20.06
C PRO A 212 -5.65 10.05 20.68
N LEU A 213 -5.90 9.63 21.92
CA LEU A 213 -5.09 8.57 22.54
C LEU A 213 -5.26 7.25 21.78
N GLY A 214 -4.17 6.47 21.73
CA GLY A 214 -4.13 5.18 21.02
C GLY A 214 -3.65 5.27 19.57
N TYR A 215 -3.37 6.48 19.06
CA TYR A 215 -2.55 6.66 17.87
C TYR A 215 -1.07 6.40 18.18
N LEU A 216 -0.43 5.65 17.30
CA LEU A 216 0.93 5.16 17.42
C LEU A 216 1.75 5.55 16.18
N THR A 217 3.07 5.54 16.32
CA THR A 217 4.03 5.63 15.22
C THR A 217 5.27 4.79 15.57
N THR A 218 6.28 4.75 14.70
CA THR A 218 7.56 4.11 15.04
C THR A 218 8.39 4.99 15.98
N ASN A 219 9.01 4.37 16.99
CA ASN A 219 9.86 5.03 17.96
C ASN A 219 11.06 5.70 17.27
N PRO A 220 11.26 7.02 17.42
CA PRO A 220 12.38 7.73 16.77
C PRO A 220 13.77 7.26 17.25
N SER A 221 13.87 6.61 18.42
CA SER A 221 15.11 6.00 18.91
C SER A 221 15.33 4.58 18.40
N TRP A 222 14.36 3.99 17.69
CA TRP A 222 14.49 2.69 17.05
C TRP A 222 14.31 2.86 15.54
N PRO A 223 15.42 3.02 14.78
CA PRO A 223 15.35 3.41 13.38
C PRO A 223 14.59 2.39 12.55
N ARG A 224 13.66 2.89 11.72
CA ARG A 224 12.97 2.14 10.65
C ARG A 224 13.93 1.35 9.76
N GLN A 225 15.14 1.85 9.59
CA GLN A 225 16.28 1.15 8.98
C GLN A 225 16.40 -0.31 9.43
N THR A 226 16.34 -0.56 10.74
CA THR A 226 16.55 -1.90 11.30
C THR A 226 15.33 -2.80 11.20
N LEU A 227 14.14 -2.21 11.06
CA LEU A 227 12.87 -2.93 11.05
C LEU A 227 12.45 -3.31 9.62
N PHE A 228 12.72 -2.41 8.67
CA PHE A 228 12.11 -2.47 7.34
C PHE A 228 13.09 -2.58 6.17
N TYR A 229 14.38 -2.36 6.39
CA TYR A 229 15.36 -2.28 5.30
C TYR A 229 16.42 -3.37 5.37
N ASN A 230 16.85 -3.81 4.19
CA ASN A 230 18.15 -4.43 4.03
C ASN A 230 19.12 -3.39 3.46
N MET A 231 20.08 -2.97 4.28
CA MET A 231 21.01 -1.90 3.90
C MET A 231 22.01 -2.27 2.81
N ASN A 232 22.07 -3.53 2.39
CA ASN A 232 22.86 -3.92 1.22
C ASN A 232 22.23 -3.41 -0.09
N ASP A 233 20.95 -3.07 -0.10
CA ASP A 233 20.22 -2.55 -1.27
C ASP A 233 19.36 -1.31 -0.93
N ALA A 234 19.79 -0.50 0.05
CA ALA A 234 19.06 0.69 0.46
C ALA A 234 19.99 1.91 0.59
N ASP A 235 19.49 3.07 0.18
CA ASP A 235 20.17 4.35 0.37
C ASP A 235 19.80 4.95 1.73
N ILE A 236 20.81 5.34 2.52
CA ILE A 236 20.58 5.87 3.87
C ILE A 236 19.85 7.22 3.88
N GLY A 237 20.02 8.05 2.85
CA GLY A 237 19.28 9.30 2.67
C GLY A 237 17.79 9.02 2.44
N ILE A 238 17.46 7.98 1.68
CA ILE A 238 16.07 7.53 1.46
C ILE A 238 15.46 6.98 2.74
N VAL A 239 16.20 6.21 3.53
CA VAL A 239 15.76 5.72 4.85
C VAL A 239 15.51 6.88 5.81
N GLN A 240 16.39 7.88 5.83
CA GLN A 240 16.20 9.09 6.63
C GLN A 240 14.96 9.87 6.19
N GLN A 241 14.74 9.97 4.88
CA GLN A 241 13.57 10.62 4.33
C GLN A 241 12.27 9.86 4.66
N ASP A 242 12.28 8.53 4.67
CA ASP A 242 11.16 7.70 5.14
C ASP A 242 10.84 7.99 6.61
N GLU A 243 11.84 8.07 7.50
CA GLU A 243 11.62 8.46 8.91
C GLU A 243 11.02 9.88 9.01
N GLN A 244 11.45 10.82 8.15
CA GLN A 244 10.86 12.16 8.09
C GLN A 244 9.45 12.18 7.50
N LEU A 245 9.03 11.15 6.75
CA LEU A 245 7.71 11.00 6.17
C LEU A 245 6.79 10.10 6.98
N LYS A 246 7.30 9.39 7.99
CA LYS A 246 6.50 8.46 8.81
C LYS A 246 5.20 9.09 9.30
N GLU A 247 4.17 8.28 9.27
CA GLU A 247 2.84 8.67 9.70
C GLU A 247 2.38 7.74 10.83
N THR A 248 1.08 7.71 11.07
CA THR A 248 0.49 7.05 12.22
C THR A 248 0.08 5.60 11.93
N GLY A 249 -0.30 4.93 12.99
CA GLY A 249 -1.13 3.74 13.03
C GLY A 249 -1.96 3.79 14.30
N THR A 250 -2.76 2.77 14.56
CA THR A 250 -3.69 2.79 15.69
C THR A 250 -3.71 1.48 16.46
N LEU A 251 -4.06 1.55 17.74
CA LEU A 251 -4.33 0.35 18.54
C LEU A 251 -5.47 -0.50 17.96
N GLY A 252 -6.44 0.11 17.29
CA GLY A 252 -7.52 -0.61 16.61
C GLY A 252 -7.01 -1.48 15.45
N GLU A 253 -6.03 -1.01 14.69
CA GLU A 253 -5.37 -1.80 13.64
C GLU A 253 -4.55 -2.92 14.25
N LEU A 254 -3.72 -2.64 15.27
CA LEU A 254 -2.89 -3.67 15.90
C LEU A 254 -3.72 -4.81 16.52
N ARG A 255 -4.85 -4.49 17.18
CA ARG A 255 -5.72 -5.50 17.80
C ARG A 255 -6.48 -6.36 16.80
N THR A 256 -6.70 -5.87 15.58
CA THR A 256 -7.47 -6.57 14.54
C THR A 256 -6.59 -7.23 13.48
N CYS A 257 -5.27 -6.97 13.52
CA CYS A 257 -4.30 -7.52 12.57
C CYS A 257 -4.27 -9.05 12.54
N GLU A 258 -4.28 -9.72 13.70
CA GLU A 258 -4.22 -11.19 13.76
C GLU A 258 -5.45 -11.84 13.15
N ALA A 259 -6.64 -11.31 13.44
CA ALA A 259 -7.90 -11.80 12.89
C ALA A 259 -7.93 -11.67 11.36
N ALA A 260 -7.46 -10.53 10.83
CA ALA A 260 -7.38 -10.30 9.38
C ALA A 260 -6.33 -11.17 8.67
N ASN A 261 -5.29 -11.63 9.38
CA ASN A 261 -4.26 -12.54 8.84
C ASN A 261 -4.70 -14.01 8.83
N ASN A 262 -5.89 -14.36 9.32
CA ASN A 262 -6.37 -15.73 9.32
C ASN A 262 -6.60 -16.22 7.87
N PRO A 263 -6.05 -17.37 7.45
CA PRO A 263 -6.30 -17.93 6.11
C PRO A 263 -7.79 -18.10 5.75
N LEU A 264 -8.69 -18.19 6.74
CA LEU A 264 -10.13 -18.21 6.49
C LEU A 264 -10.66 -16.92 5.82
N VAL A 265 -9.92 -15.81 5.91
CA VAL A 265 -10.22 -14.55 5.20
C VAL A 265 -9.84 -14.71 3.72
N THR A 266 -8.60 -15.08 3.43
CA THR A 266 -8.08 -15.21 2.06
C THR A 266 -8.71 -16.35 1.27
N LEU A 267 -9.14 -17.42 1.94
CA LEU A 267 -9.92 -18.50 1.33
C LEU A 267 -11.32 -18.07 0.82
N LYS A 268 -11.84 -16.92 1.28
CA LYS A 268 -13.09 -16.34 0.77
C LYS A 268 -12.91 -15.44 -0.44
N ILE A 269 -11.68 -15.05 -0.79
CA ILE A 269 -11.43 -14.23 -1.97
C ILE A 269 -11.93 -15.02 -3.20
N PRO A 270 -12.83 -14.45 -4.03
CA PRO A 270 -13.38 -15.16 -5.17
C PRO A 270 -12.29 -15.65 -6.13
N LYS A 271 -12.41 -16.91 -6.60
CA LYS A 271 -11.47 -17.55 -7.54
C LYS A 271 -11.21 -16.73 -8.81
N ALA A 272 -12.16 -15.88 -9.20
CA ALA A 272 -12.07 -15.00 -10.37
C ALA A 272 -11.12 -13.80 -10.18
N ILE A 273 -10.76 -13.46 -8.93
CA ILE A 273 -9.82 -12.38 -8.62
C ILE A 273 -8.41 -12.97 -8.59
N PRO A 274 -7.57 -12.73 -9.61
CA PRO A 274 -6.18 -13.17 -9.60
C PRO A 274 -5.38 -12.38 -8.55
N ILE A 275 -4.34 -13.02 -8.00
CA ILE A 275 -3.50 -12.45 -6.94
C ILE A 275 -2.03 -12.50 -7.36
N LEU A 276 -1.33 -11.38 -7.21
CA LEU A 276 0.13 -11.31 -7.22
C LEU A 276 0.63 -11.07 -5.79
N LEU A 277 1.44 -11.98 -5.25
CA LEU A 277 2.13 -11.83 -3.97
C LEU A 277 3.58 -11.40 -4.22
N VAL A 278 4.00 -10.32 -3.57
CA VAL A 278 5.36 -9.77 -3.68
C VAL A 278 5.98 -9.65 -2.29
N ILE A 279 7.20 -10.14 -2.11
CA ILE A 279 7.93 -10.03 -0.85
C ILE A 279 9.40 -9.71 -1.09
N GLY A 280 10.03 -8.96 -0.19
CA GLY A 280 11.48 -8.80 -0.19
C GLY A 280 12.16 -10.04 0.36
N GLN A 281 13.24 -10.49 -0.27
CA GLN A 281 14.00 -11.67 0.16
C GLN A 281 14.48 -11.58 1.62
N ASN A 282 14.81 -10.37 2.07
CA ASN A 282 15.32 -10.06 3.40
C ASN A 282 14.27 -9.34 4.26
N ASP A 283 12.99 -9.48 3.96
CA ASP A 283 11.90 -8.95 4.79
C ASP A 283 11.93 -9.58 6.18
N GLN A 284 12.42 -8.84 7.17
CA GLN A 284 12.60 -9.36 8.52
C GLN A 284 11.27 -9.69 9.23
N CYS A 285 10.14 -9.17 8.75
CA CYS A 285 8.82 -9.45 9.31
C CYS A 285 8.32 -10.84 8.91
N PHE A 286 8.73 -11.36 7.76
CA PHE A 286 8.17 -12.61 7.18
C PHE A 286 9.21 -13.65 6.79
N CYS A 287 10.48 -13.27 6.77
CA CYS A 287 11.59 -14.07 6.29
C CYS A 287 12.64 -14.24 7.39
N ASN A 288 13.08 -15.49 7.57
CA ASN A 288 14.23 -15.86 8.39
C ASN A 288 14.75 -17.22 7.91
N VAL A 289 15.72 -17.81 8.62
CA VAL A 289 16.32 -19.10 8.24
C VAL A 289 15.34 -20.28 8.20
N THR A 290 14.20 -20.23 8.92
CA THR A 290 13.17 -21.28 8.91
C THR A 290 11.97 -20.93 8.02
N LEU A 291 11.81 -19.65 7.67
CA LEU A 291 10.79 -19.10 6.80
C LEU A 291 11.47 -18.42 5.61
N ALA A 292 12.22 -19.19 4.83
CA ALA A 292 13.00 -18.64 3.72
C ALA A 292 12.13 -17.93 2.67
N CYS A 293 12.70 -16.90 2.06
CA CYS A 293 12.09 -16.11 0.99
C CYS A 293 13.06 -16.01 -0.20
N ASP A 294 13.79 -17.08 -0.51
CA ASP A 294 14.89 -17.01 -1.49
C ASP A 294 14.38 -16.84 -2.93
N ASN A 295 13.22 -17.42 -3.24
CA ASN A 295 12.64 -17.36 -4.58
C ASN A 295 11.12 -17.56 -4.57
N SER A 296 10.49 -17.26 -5.70
CA SER A 296 9.04 -17.35 -5.90
C SER A 296 8.46 -18.75 -5.62
N LEU A 297 9.17 -19.83 -5.93
CA LEU A 297 8.67 -21.19 -5.73
C LEU A 297 8.49 -21.49 -4.23
N ILE A 298 9.45 -21.09 -3.40
CA ILE A 298 9.34 -21.24 -1.94
C ILE A 298 8.13 -20.47 -1.40
N ILE A 299 7.91 -19.23 -1.86
CA ILE A 299 6.74 -18.45 -1.44
C ILE A 299 5.43 -19.10 -1.94
N GLN A 300 5.43 -19.62 -3.17
CA GLN A 300 4.28 -20.34 -3.72
C GLN A 300 3.92 -21.54 -2.84
N GLU A 301 4.90 -22.35 -2.45
CA GLU A 301 4.69 -23.51 -1.59
C GLU A 301 4.14 -23.13 -0.21
N ARG A 302 4.62 -22.01 0.36
CA ARG A 302 4.15 -21.49 1.65
C ARG A 302 2.70 -21.00 1.61
N GLU A 303 2.31 -20.34 0.52
CA GLU A 303 1.10 -19.53 0.46
C GLU A 303 -0.06 -20.17 -0.32
N GLN A 304 0.22 -21.07 -1.28
CA GLN A 304 -0.81 -21.59 -2.20
C GLN A 304 -2.04 -22.21 -1.52
N GLN A 305 -1.86 -22.80 -0.33
CA GLN A 305 -2.96 -23.43 0.42
C GLN A 305 -3.87 -22.41 1.13
N ASN A 306 -3.43 -21.16 1.25
CA ASN A 306 -4.19 -20.09 1.91
C ASN A 306 -5.12 -19.36 0.93
N PHE A 307 -5.04 -19.66 -0.38
CA PHE A 307 -5.86 -19.01 -1.40
C PHE A 307 -6.55 -20.05 -2.28
N ILE A 308 -7.82 -19.82 -2.61
CA ILE A 308 -8.52 -20.59 -3.67
C ILE A 308 -8.27 -20.00 -5.06
N SER A 309 -7.89 -18.72 -5.12
CA SER A 309 -7.61 -17.97 -6.34
C SER A 309 -6.24 -18.31 -6.91
N SER A 310 -6.09 -18.11 -8.23
CA SER A 310 -4.78 -18.20 -8.86
C SER A 310 -3.85 -17.15 -8.26
N THR A 311 -2.75 -17.64 -7.68
CA THR A 311 -1.74 -16.83 -7.01
C THR A 311 -0.44 -16.97 -7.76
N GLU A 312 0.15 -15.84 -8.16
CA GLU A 312 1.51 -15.74 -8.68
C GLU A 312 2.39 -15.07 -7.63
N THR A 313 3.65 -15.47 -7.54
CA THR A 313 4.57 -15.00 -6.52
C THR A 313 5.83 -14.38 -7.14
N TYR A 314 6.30 -13.31 -6.52
CA TYR A 314 7.57 -12.67 -6.84
C TYR A 314 8.36 -12.35 -5.58
N VAL A 315 9.65 -12.64 -5.63
CA VAL A 315 10.60 -12.27 -4.58
C VAL A 315 11.54 -11.20 -5.12
N LEU A 316 11.49 -10.01 -4.54
CA LEU A 316 12.46 -8.96 -4.80
C LEU A 316 13.76 -9.29 -4.06
N GLN A 317 14.79 -9.66 -4.82
CA GLN A 317 16.08 -10.06 -4.26
C GLN A 317 16.70 -8.91 -3.45
N GLN A 318 17.42 -9.23 -2.38
CA GLN A 318 18.10 -8.25 -1.53
C GLN A 318 17.20 -7.21 -0.83
N ALA A 319 15.90 -7.13 -1.12
CA ALA A 319 15.04 -6.13 -0.49
C ALA A 319 14.53 -6.58 0.88
N GLY A 320 14.37 -5.61 1.78
CA GLY A 320 13.68 -5.75 3.06
C GLY A 320 12.16 -5.65 2.93
N HIS A 321 11.51 -5.20 4.00
CA HIS A 321 10.06 -5.02 4.07
C HIS A 321 9.58 -3.87 3.18
N SER A 322 10.23 -2.71 3.24
CA SER A 322 9.83 -1.51 2.48
C SER A 322 10.33 -1.57 1.04
N ILE A 323 9.79 -2.51 0.26
CA ILE A 323 10.24 -2.86 -1.08
C ILE A 323 10.23 -1.69 -2.07
N ASN A 324 9.35 -0.69 -1.90
CA ASN A 324 9.34 0.52 -2.75
C ASN A 324 10.55 1.41 -2.53
N LEU A 325 11.24 1.26 -1.40
CA LEU A 325 12.30 2.15 -0.93
C LEU A 325 13.67 1.46 -0.95
N HIS A 326 13.78 0.35 -1.69
CA HIS A 326 15.04 -0.31 -2.04
C HIS A 326 15.49 0.10 -3.45
N LEU A 327 16.79 0.05 -3.70
CA LEU A 327 17.42 0.54 -4.94
C LEU A 327 16.90 -0.22 -6.17
N ASN A 328 16.57 -1.49 -6.00
CA ASN A 328 16.04 -2.34 -7.07
C ASN A 328 14.50 -2.38 -7.17
N SER A 329 13.78 -1.46 -6.53
CA SER A 329 12.31 -1.45 -6.47
C SER A 329 11.61 -1.54 -7.85
N HIS A 330 12.23 -1.00 -8.89
CA HIS A 330 11.77 -1.11 -10.27
C HIS A 330 11.53 -2.53 -10.78
N ASP A 331 12.28 -3.51 -10.28
CA ASP A 331 12.14 -4.90 -10.72
C ASP A 331 10.75 -5.42 -10.35
N TRP A 332 10.27 -5.14 -9.14
CA TRP A 332 8.93 -5.55 -8.75
C TRP A 332 7.85 -4.66 -9.37
N TYR A 333 8.13 -3.37 -9.61
CA TYR A 333 7.20 -2.48 -10.33
C TYR A 333 6.92 -2.99 -11.75
N GLN A 334 7.96 -3.48 -12.44
CA GLN A 334 7.85 -4.10 -13.75
C GLN A 334 6.93 -5.33 -13.70
N ILE A 335 7.14 -6.22 -12.73
CA ILE A 335 6.31 -7.42 -12.53
C ILE A 335 4.84 -7.04 -12.28
N ALA A 336 4.57 -6.02 -11.46
CA ALA A 336 3.21 -5.55 -11.20
C ALA A 336 2.53 -5.00 -12.45
N SER A 337 3.26 -4.24 -13.28
CA SER A 337 2.75 -3.73 -14.57
C SER A 337 2.46 -4.88 -15.54
N ASP A 338 3.38 -5.82 -15.70
CA ASP A 338 3.22 -6.94 -16.63
C ASP A 338 2.09 -7.88 -16.20
N TRP A 339 1.98 -8.16 -14.91
CA TRP A 339 0.87 -8.92 -14.34
C TRP A 339 -0.47 -8.23 -14.59
N THR A 340 -0.54 -6.90 -14.39
CA THR A 340 -1.75 -6.12 -14.69
C THR A 340 -2.14 -6.26 -16.16
N GLN A 341 -1.19 -6.09 -17.08
CA GLN A 341 -1.44 -6.20 -18.51
C GLN A 341 -1.81 -7.62 -18.95
N LYS A 342 -1.28 -8.65 -18.28
CA LYS A 342 -1.61 -10.06 -18.54
C LYS A 342 -3.08 -10.35 -18.26
N TYR A 343 -3.63 -9.87 -17.14
CA TYR A 343 -4.99 -10.21 -16.70
C TYR A 343 -6.07 -9.24 -17.17
N PHE A 344 -5.75 -7.96 -17.34
CA PHE A 344 -6.75 -6.91 -17.58
C PHE A 344 -6.59 -6.24 -18.94
N ARG A 345 -6.10 -6.99 -19.95
CA ARG A 345 -5.87 -6.48 -21.31
C ARG A 345 -7.04 -5.61 -21.76
N ILE A 346 -6.74 -4.35 -22.05
CA ILE A 346 -7.64 -3.47 -22.78
C ILE A 346 -7.90 -4.17 -24.12
N LYS A 347 -9.15 -4.53 -24.41
CA LYS A 347 -9.53 -4.91 -25.78
C LYS A 347 -9.14 -3.72 -26.65
N GLN A 348 -8.07 -3.85 -27.42
CA GLN A 348 -7.83 -2.90 -28.50
C GLN A 348 -9.02 -3.05 -29.43
N GLU A 349 -9.83 -2.00 -29.53
CA GLU A 349 -10.85 -1.90 -30.58
C GLU A 349 -10.10 -2.07 -31.91
N LEU A 350 -10.38 -3.17 -32.61
CA LEU A 350 -9.88 -3.47 -33.95
C LEU A 350 -10.52 -2.55 -34.98
#